data_AF-A0A2Z3H746-F1
#
_entry.id   AF-A0A2Z3H746-F1
#
_cell.length_a   1.000
_cell.length_b   1.000
_cell.length_c   1.000
_cell.angle_alpha   90.00
_cell.angle_beta   90.00
_cell.angle_gamma   90.00
#
_symmetry.space_group_name_H-M   'P 1'
#
loop_
_entity.id
_entity.type
_entity.pdbx_description
1 polymer ?
#
loop_
_entity_poly.entity_id
_entity_poly.type
_entity_poly.pdbx_seq_one_letter_code
_entity_poly.pdbx_strand_id
1 'polypeptide(L)'
;MTADRLLWWLMRLDACVVLCAAPCALLPFEWMSTVHRDWLGLGELPDAVITRYMARSLSLLYALHGAVVFTITVRWREYRSMVPVLAYLHTALGAGVFLADLNAGVPWWWAASEGPGVVAFGLVKLFLYRRASRTGTAVS
;
A
#
# COMPACT_ATOMS: atom_id res chain seq x y z
N MET A 1 -0.79 22.33 -10.56
CA MET A 1 -1.73 21.54 -9.72
C MET A 1 -1.56 21.97 -8.26
N THR A 2 -2.63 22.06 -7.47
CA THR A 2 -2.54 22.37 -6.03
C THR A 2 -2.08 21.14 -5.23
N ALA A 3 -1.51 21.36 -4.04
CA ALA A 3 -1.08 20.26 -3.17
C ALA A 3 -2.24 19.33 -2.77
N ASP A 4 -3.43 19.88 -2.54
CA ASP A 4 -4.63 19.10 -2.22
C ASP A 4 -5.06 18.20 -3.39
N ARG A 5 -5.05 18.73 -4.62
CA ARG A 5 -5.37 17.95 -5.82
C ARG A 5 -4.33 16.87 -6.09
N LEU A 6 -3.04 17.16 -5.85
CA LEU A 6 -1.99 16.16 -5.97
C LEU A 6 -2.15 15.04 -4.94
N LEU A 7 -2.46 15.40 -3.68
CA LEU A 7 -2.74 14.43 -2.63
C LEU A 7 -3.96 13.56 -2.95
N TRP A 8 -5.04 14.15 -3.45
CA TRP A 8 -6.22 13.42 -3.90
C TRP A 8 -5.88 12.40 -4.99
N TRP A 9 -5.12 12.81 -6.02
CA TRP A 9 -4.67 11.90 -7.08
C TRP A 9 -3.77 10.79 -6.55
N LEU A 10 -2.85 11.11 -5.64
CA LEU A 10 -1.97 10.14 -5.00
C LEU A 10 -2.79 9.06 -4.26
N MET A 11 -3.76 9.49 -3.45
CA MET A 11 -4.69 8.61 -2.73
C MET A 11 -5.56 7.78 -3.69
N ARG A 12 -5.98 8.37 -4.82
CA ARG A 12 -6.83 7.70 -5.81
C ARG A 12 -6.05 6.61 -6.54
N LEU A 13 -4.81 6.90 -6.93
CA LEU A 13 -3.91 5.94 -7.57
C LEU A 13 -3.62 4.77 -6.64
N ASP A 14 -3.29 5.06 -5.39
CA ASP A 14 -3.08 4.07 -4.32
C ASP A 14 -4.27 3.14 -4.17
N ALA A 15 -5.47 3.71 -4.00
CA ALA A 15 -6.70 2.93 -3.93
C ALA A 15 -6.90 2.02 -5.15
N CYS A 16 -6.69 2.54 -6.37
CA CYS A 16 -6.84 1.75 -7.59
C CYS A 16 -5.83 0.60 -7.67
N VAL A 17 -4.55 0.86 -7.37
CA VAL A 17 -3.50 -0.17 -7.40
C VAL A 17 -3.78 -1.25 -6.37
N VAL A 18 -4.11 -0.87 -5.14
CA VAL A 18 -4.35 -1.82 -4.06
C VAL A 18 -5.66 -2.61 -4.28
N LEU A 19 -6.69 -2.01 -4.88
CA LEU A 19 -7.93 -2.72 -5.25
C LEU A 19 -7.70 -3.82 -6.29
N CYS A 20 -6.66 -3.73 -7.12
CA CYS A 20 -6.29 -4.81 -8.03
C CYS A 20 -5.90 -6.11 -7.30
N ALA A 21 -5.68 -6.08 -5.98
CA ALA A 21 -5.50 -7.30 -5.18
C ALA A 21 -6.79 -8.14 -5.06
N ALA A 22 -7.98 -7.55 -5.26
CA ALA A 22 -9.25 -8.26 -5.16
C ALA A 22 -9.34 -9.49 -6.09
N PRO A 23 -9.10 -9.37 -7.43
CA PRO A 23 -9.05 -10.54 -8.30
C PRO A 23 -7.90 -11.49 -7.95
N CYS A 24 -6.78 -11.01 -7.40
CA CYS A 24 -5.63 -11.84 -7.03
C CYS A 24 -5.97 -12.90 -5.97
N ALA A 25 -6.99 -12.66 -5.13
CA ALA A 25 -7.46 -13.66 -4.17
C ALA A 25 -8.06 -14.92 -4.83
N LEU A 26 -8.49 -14.80 -6.09
CA LEU A 26 -9.14 -15.87 -6.86
C LEU A 26 -8.21 -16.49 -7.92
N LEU A 27 -7.05 -15.88 -8.17
CA LEU A 27 -6.13 -16.36 -9.19
C LEU A 27 -5.56 -17.75 -8.84
N PRO A 28 -5.20 -18.55 -9.85
CA PRO A 28 -4.54 -19.84 -9.63
C PRO A 28 -3.25 -19.68 -8.83
N PHE A 29 -3.03 -20.56 -7.86
CA PHE A 29 -1.79 -20.55 -7.05
C PHE A 29 -0.54 -20.74 -7.91
N GLU A 30 -0.67 -21.47 -9.02
CA GLU A 30 0.40 -21.67 -10.01
C GLU A 30 0.93 -20.35 -10.56
N TRP A 31 0.08 -19.35 -10.83
CA TRP A 31 0.54 -18.05 -11.34
C TRP A 31 1.46 -17.35 -10.35
N MET A 32 1.11 -17.39 -9.06
CA MET A 32 1.95 -16.85 -7.99
C MET A 32 3.25 -17.65 -7.86
N SER A 33 3.19 -18.99 -7.97
CA SER A 33 4.37 -19.84 -7.96
C SER A 33 5.33 -19.54 -9.11
N THR A 34 4.82 -19.34 -10.33
CA THR A 34 5.60 -18.95 -11.51
C THR A 34 6.27 -17.60 -11.30
N VAL A 35 5.55 -16.61 -10.77
CA VAL A 35 6.15 -15.29 -10.48
C VAL A 35 7.24 -15.41 -9.41
N HIS A 36 6.97 -16.12 -8.31
CA HIS A 36 7.93 -16.32 -7.21
C HIS A 36 9.22 -16.99 -7.68
N ARG A 37 9.11 -18.05 -8.49
CA ARG A 37 10.26 -18.83 -8.98
C ARG A 37 10.95 -18.18 -10.17
N ASP A 38 10.20 -17.86 -11.22
CA ASP A 38 10.75 -17.59 -12.55
C ASP A 38 11.01 -16.09 -12.78
N TRP A 39 10.28 -15.21 -12.11
CA TRP A 39 10.39 -13.76 -12.32
C TRP A 39 11.15 -13.07 -11.19
N LEU A 40 10.87 -13.48 -9.95
CA LEU A 40 11.50 -12.91 -8.75
C LEU A 40 12.74 -13.68 -8.31
N GLY A 41 12.92 -14.92 -8.79
CA GLY A 41 14.07 -15.75 -8.44
C GLY A 41 14.12 -16.14 -6.96
N LEU A 42 12.97 -16.16 -6.27
CA LEU A 42 12.87 -16.47 -4.83
C LEU A 42 12.78 -17.98 -4.54
N GLY A 43 12.87 -18.82 -5.57
CA GLY A 43 12.80 -20.27 -5.47
C GLY A 43 11.38 -20.81 -5.49
N GLU A 44 11.19 -22.03 -5.03
CA GLU A 44 9.87 -22.67 -5.01
C GLU A 44 9.01 -22.10 -3.88
N LEU A 45 7.77 -21.74 -4.21
CA LEU A 45 6.80 -21.32 -3.22
C LEU A 45 6.17 -22.56 -2.58
N PRO A 46 6.28 -22.76 -1.24
CA PRO A 46 5.76 -23.96 -0.60
C PRO A 46 4.25 -24.10 -0.81
N ASP A 47 3.85 -25.21 -1.43
CA ASP A 47 2.45 -25.52 -1.68
C ASP A 47 1.76 -26.12 -0.45
N ALA A 48 1.73 -25.32 0.62
CA ALA A 48 1.09 -25.66 1.89
C ALA A 48 -0.26 -24.94 2.03
N VAL A 49 -1.17 -25.55 2.80
CA VAL A 49 -2.49 -24.98 3.11
C VAL A 49 -2.37 -23.55 3.66
N ILE A 50 -1.41 -23.33 4.57
CA ILE A 50 -1.19 -22.02 5.18
C ILE A 50 -0.71 -20.97 4.16
N THR A 51 0.15 -21.34 3.22
CA THR A 51 0.65 -20.42 2.16
C THR A 51 -0.49 -19.96 1.27
N ARG A 52 -1.32 -20.91 0.80
CA ARG A 52 -2.50 -20.60 -0.02
C ARG A 52 -3.50 -19.72 0.72
N TYR A 53 -3.77 -20.05 1.98
CA TYR A 53 -4.68 -19.28 2.82
C TYR A 53 -4.18 -17.85 3.02
N MET A 54 -2.92 -17.69 3.47
CA MET A 54 -2.30 -16.39 3.72
C MET A 54 -2.25 -15.51 2.48
N ALA A 55 -1.85 -16.05 1.33
CA ALA A 55 -1.80 -15.28 0.08
C ALA A 55 -3.18 -14.71 -0.30
N ARG A 56 -4.24 -15.52 -0.16
CA ARG A 56 -5.61 -15.10 -0.48
C ARG A 56 -6.18 -14.14 0.54
N SER A 57 -6.02 -14.43 1.84
CA SER A 57 -6.51 -13.53 2.89
C SER A 57 -5.79 -12.19 2.87
N LEU A 58 -4.49 -12.17 2.57
CA LEU A 58 -3.71 -10.94 2.40
C LEU A 58 -4.19 -10.13 1.19
N SER A 59 -4.47 -10.78 0.07
CA SER A 59 -5.05 -10.13 -1.11
C SER A 59 -6.41 -9.47 -0.79
N LEU A 60 -7.26 -10.16 -0.02
CA LEU A 60 -8.54 -9.61 0.43
C LEU A 60 -8.36 -8.46 1.43
N LEU A 61 -7.36 -8.52 2.31
CA LEU A 61 -7.04 -7.43 3.24
C LEU A 61 -6.58 -6.18 2.48
N TYR A 62 -5.74 -6.34 1.46
CA TYR A 62 -5.39 -5.25 0.56
C TYR A 62 -6.62 -4.71 -0.16
N ALA A 63 -7.46 -5.56 -0.74
CA ALA A 63 -8.70 -5.12 -1.38
C ALA A 63 -9.61 -4.31 -0.43
N LEU A 64 -9.77 -4.76 0.81
CA LEU A 64 -10.50 -4.03 1.85
C LEU A 64 -9.90 -2.65 2.11
N HIS A 65 -8.58 -2.58 2.29
CA HIS A 65 -7.85 -1.32 2.47
C HIS A 65 -8.04 -0.38 1.26
N GLY A 66 -7.86 -0.90 0.06
CA GLY A 66 -8.09 -0.18 -1.19
C GLY A 66 -9.51 0.38 -1.29
N ALA A 67 -10.53 -0.37 -0.86
CA ALA A 67 -11.93 0.09 -0.83
C ALA A 67 -12.15 1.23 0.18
N VAL A 68 -11.51 1.17 1.36
CA VAL A 68 -11.54 2.25 2.35
C VAL A 68 -10.90 3.52 1.79
N VAL A 69 -9.69 3.42 1.22
CA VAL A 69 -8.98 4.56 0.62
C VAL A 69 -9.78 5.12 -0.57
N PHE A 70 -10.35 4.25 -1.41
CA PHE A 70 -11.20 4.67 -2.53
C PHE A 70 -12.41 5.47 -2.05
N THR A 71 -13.09 5.02 -0.99
CA THR A 71 -14.24 5.72 -0.40
C THR A 71 -13.86 7.12 0.08
N ILE A 72 -12.70 7.26 0.73
CA ILE A 72 -12.15 8.57 1.12
C ILE A 72 -11.95 9.46 -0.10
N THR A 73 -11.44 8.92 -1.21
CA THR A 73 -11.23 9.71 -2.44
C THR A 73 -12.52 10.13 -3.14
N VAL A 74 -13.59 9.33 -3.06
CA VAL A 74 -14.91 9.68 -3.61
C VAL A 74 -15.55 10.81 -2.78
N ARG A 75 -15.47 10.71 -1.45
CA ARG A 75 -16.00 11.71 -0.50
C ARG A 75 -14.88 12.56 0.09
N TRP A 76 -14.02 13.07 -0.80
CA TRP A 76 -12.78 13.76 -0.42
C TRP A 76 -12.98 14.91 0.56
N ARG A 77 -13.96 15.78 0.31
CA ARG A 77 -14.22 16.96 1.15
C ARG A 77 -14.53 16.60 2.60
N GLU A 78 -15.16 15.46 2.83
CA GLU A 78 -15.62 15.02 4.15
C GLU A 78 -14.55 14.22 4.89
N TYR A 79 -13.81 13.36 4.18
CA TYR A 79 -12.88 12.42 4.81
C TYR A 79 -11.39 12.76 4.63
N ARG A 80 -11.03 13.88 3.98
CA ARG A 80 -9.62 14.26 3.81
C ARG A 80 -8.86 14.37 5.15
N SER A 81 -9.54 14.65 6.25
CA SER A 81 -8.96 14.70 7.59
C SER A 81 -8.46 13.34 8.10
N MET A 82 -8.84 12.22 7.46
CA MET A 82 -8.34 10.88 7.79
C MET A 82 -6.96 10.60 7.16
N VAL A 83 -6.51 11.41 6.20
CA VAL A 83 -5.25 11.21 5.49
C VAL A 83 -4.02 11.17 6.42
N PRO A 84 -3.88 12.03 7.44
CA PRO A 84 -2.76 11.94 8.38
C PRO A 84 -2.74 10.62 9.15
N VAL A 85 -3.91 10.10 9.56
CA VAL A 85 -4.00 8.80 10.23
C VAL A 85 -3.51 7.70 9.30
N LEU A 86 -4.01 7.68 8.06
CA LEU A 86 -3.52 6.73 7.06
C LEU A 86 -2.03 6.90 6.79
N ALA A 87 -1.50 8.11 6.72
CA ALA A 87 -0.07 8.36 6.53
C ALA A 87 0.77 7.73 7.65
N TYR A 88 0.39 7.94 8.92
CA TYR A 88 1.08 7.30 10.05
C TYR A 88 0.96 5.78 10.04
N LEU A 89 -0.22 5.23 9.72
CA LEU A 89 -0.42 3.79 9.61
C LEU A 89 0.43 3.17 8.51
N HIS A 90 0.54 3.81 7.33
CA HIS A 90 1.43 3.32 6.27
C HIS A 90 2.88 3.41 6.69
N THR A 91 3.31 4.51 7.33
CA THR A 91 4.68 4.63 7.82
C THR A 91 5.02 3.56 8.87
N ALA A 92 4.12 3.29 9.81
CA ALA A 92 4.30 2.23 10.80
C ALA A 92 4.31 0.84 10.14
N LEU A 93 3.39 0.58 9.21
CA LEU A 93 3.32 -0.66 8.45
C LEU A 93 4.61 -0.90 7.66
N GLY A 94 5.07 0.11 6.91
CA GLY A 94 6.30 0.01 6.12
C GLY A 94 7.54 -0.26 6.97
N ALA A 95 7.63 0.34 8.16
CA ALA A 95 8.69 0.02 9.11
C ALA A 95 8.59 -1.43 9.62
N GLY A 96 7.38 -1.91 9.93
CA GLY A 96 7.14 -3.29 10.34
C GLY A 96 7.47 -4.31 9.24
N VAL A 97 7.06 -4.04 8.01
CA VAL A 97 7.37 -4.86 6.82
C VAL A 97 8.88 -4.90 6.59
N PHE A 98 9.56 -3.75 6.65
CA PHE A 98 11.02 -3.71 6.49
C PHE A 98 11.74 -4.59 7.52
N LEU A 99 11.31 -4.56 8.79
CA LEU A 99 11.87 -5.43 9.82
C LEU A 99 11.57 -6.91 9.55
N ALA A 100 10.37 -7.23 9.04
CA ALA A 100 10.02 -8.58 8.64
C ALA A 100 10.88 -9.07 7.47
N ASP A 101 11.14 -8.22 6.47
CA ASP A 101 11.99 -8.51 5.31
C ASP A 101 13.42 -8.84 5.73
N LEU A 102 13.99 -8.02 6.62
CA LEU A 102 15.33 -8.25 7.17
C LEU A 102 15.41 -9.59 7.92
N ASN A 103 14.37 -9.94 8.68
CA ASN A 103 14.31 -11.21 9.41
C ASN A 103 14.07 -12.42 8.49
N ALA A 104 13.32 -12.23 7.40
CA ALA A 104 13.04 -13.26 6.41
C ALA A 104 14.22 -13.53 5.46
N GLY A 105 15.21 -12.63 5.42
CA GLY A 105 16.40 -12.79 4.57
C GLY A 105 16.08 -12.68 3.07
N VAL A 106 15.04 -11.92 2.71
CA VAL A 106 14.71 -11.66 1.31
C VAL A 106 15.81 -10.86 0.63
N PRO A 107 15.90 -10.87 -0.72
CA PRO A 107 16.92 -10.10 -1.44
C PRO A 107 16.92 -8.61 -1.06
N TRP A 108 18.11 -8.00 -1.03
CA TRP A 108 18.27 -6.61 -0.57
C TRP A 108 17.44 -5.61 -1.37
N TRP A 109 17.25 -5.83 -2.67
CA TRP A 109 16.48 -4.94 -3.54
C TRP A 109 14.99 -5.02 -3.21
N TRP A 110 14.51 -6.19 -2.77
CA TRP A 110 13.14 -6.39 -2.29
C TRP A 110 12.94 -5.60 -1.00
N ALA A 111 13.77 -5.89 0.01
CA ALA A 111 13.70 -5.24 1.32
C ALA A 111 13.85 -3.72 1.23
N ALA A 112 14.73 -3.21 0.34
CA ALA A 112 14.92 -1.79 0.15
C ALA A 112 13.72 -1.11 -0.53
N SER A 113 12.95 -1.84 -1.34
CA SER A 113 11.84 -1.28 -2.11
C SER A 113 10.49 -1.38 -1.40
N GLU A 114 10.24 -2.47 -0.67
CA GLU A 114 8.93 -2.74 -0.08
C GLU A 114 8.67 -1.85 1.15
N GLY A 115 9.23 -2.20 2.31
CA GLY A 115 9.01 -1.46 3.55
C GLY A 115 9.37 0.03 3.46
N PRO A 116 10.59 0.41 3.03
CA PRO A 116 11.00 1.80 2.87
C PRO A 116 10.15 2.56 1.84
N GLY A 117 9.69 1.90 0.78
CA GLY A 117 8.78 2.49 -0.20
C GLY A 117 7.44 2.87 0.44
N VAL A 118 6.87 1.98 1.26
CA VAL A 118 5.63 2.25 2.00
C VAL A 118 5.82 3.36 3.04
N VAL A 119 6.99 3.41 3.72
CA VAL A 119 7.36 4.51 4.63
C VAL A 119 7.38 5.84 3.89
N ALA A 120 8.11 5.91 2.79
CA ALA A 120 8.22 7.11 1.97
C ALA A 120 6.84 7.56 1.49
N PHE A 121 6.00 6.62 1.05
CA PHE A 121 4.63 6.90 0.62
C PHE A 121 3.78 7.53 1.73
N GLY A 122 3.86 7.00 2.96
CA GLY A 122 3.22 7.61 4.13
C GLY A 122 3.71 9.05 4.40
N LEU A 123 5.02 9.27 4.36
CA LEU A 123 5.61 10.59 4.58
C LEU A 123 5.22 11.61 3.50
N VAL A 124 5.17 11.20 2.23
CA VAL A 124 4.71 12.06 1.12
C VAL A 124 3.25 12.46 1.33
N LYS A 125 2.36 11.53 1.73
CA LYS A 125 0.96 11.85 2.06
C LYS A 125 0.87 12.90 3.16
N LEU A 126 1.63 12.74 4.24
CA LEU A 126 1.64 13.69 5.35
C LEU A 126 2.18 15.07 4.94
N PHE A 127 3.25 15.09 4.14
CA PHE A 127 3.84 16.32 3.61
C PHE A 127 2.85 17.10 2.74
N LEU A 128 2.20 16.42 1.78
CA LEU A 128 1.22 17.06 0.90
C LEU A 128 -0.01 17.55 1.66
N TYR A 129 -0.49 16.78 2.66
CA TYR A 129 -1.59 17.20 3.53
C TYR A 129 -1.27 18.49 4.30
N ARG A 130 -0.07 18.55 4.91
CA ARG A 130 0.41 19.74 5.64
C ARG A 130 0.55 20.93 4.70
N ARG A 131 1.10 20.72 3.50
CA ARG A 131 1.24 21.77 2.48
C ARG A 131 -0.13 22.31 2.05
N ALA A 132 -1.08 21.44 1.73
CA ALA A 132 -2.45 21.82 1.35
C ALA A 132 -3.16 22.62 2.43
N SER A 133 -3.00 22.22 3.70
CA SER A 133 -3.65 22.88 4.83
C SER A 133 -3.11 24.30 5.08
N ARG A 134 -1.80 24.52 4.86
CA ARG A 134 -1.18 25.86 4.99
C ARG A 134 -1.62 26.83 3.90
N THR A 135 -1.90 26.35 2.69
CA THR A 135 -2.38 27.21 1.59
C THR A 135 -3.84 27.63 1.79
N GLY A 136 -4.63 26.84 2.54
CA GLY A 136 -6.02 27.15 2.87
C GLY A 136 -6.21 28.20 3.97
N THR A 137 -5.19 28.44 4.81
CA THR A 137 -5.23 29.43 5.91
C THR A 137 -4.71 30.82 5.52
N ALA A 138 -4.35 31.06 4.26
CA ALA A 138 -3.79 32.34 3.80
C ALA A 138 -4.86 33.39 3.44
N VAL A 139 -6.14 33.07 3.60
CA VAL A 139 -7.27 33.97 3.38
C VAL A 139 -8.30 33.73 4.48
N SER A 140 -8.09 34.36 5.63
CA SER A 140 -9.13 34.62 6.64
C SER A 140 -8.85 35.96 7.28
#